data_AF-A0A5C9CLE8-F1
#
_entry.id   AF-A0A5C9CLE8-F1
#
_cell.length_a   1.000
_cell.length_b   1.000
_cell.length_c   1.000
_cell.angle_alpha   90.00
_cell.angle_beta   90.00
_cell.angle_gamma   90.00
#
_symmetry.space_group_name_H-M   'P 1'
#
loop_
_entity.id
_entity.type
_entity.pdbx_description
1 polymer ?
#
loop_
_entity_poly.entity_id
_entity_poly.type
_entity_poly.pdbx_seq_one_letter_code
_entity_poly.pdbx_strand_id
1 'polypeptide(L)'
;MLIDRTHKPWIVASVLTLTVASSAYWVIAKHSMHGPAGGSVLGLIFGVGGSLLMIFAALLAVRKRLPTWRVGSAQFWLRGHLWLGTIGFVLILFHAGFKWGGLLENLLWISFGLVVVTGFAGVVLQQVIPRLLTTRVPLETMVAQIPFLSKTMLFRADQLIAKQAGVLNVDCEPLKPFAEEALKQQRVLKRESDFPKELAKVYANVALPDADTKKPHAPAPAEIVNTKSAPAIPVLSPTVSSVSEPAAEVSAAKPKSPLELMREKAAAKAAAGDAVATANPSAPPAAAPEKKLSPLEQMQAKLAAKKPAPAADAAEAHKPLTVENPAPAEIKKPAPIVKPTAEKPVAVAPPKPKVVAPIPPALLAELRDFHVRVVRSFLSTGRSPQHRLDDNISARRVFAQLRSDLPAELHDSIQQLEDLCEERRQFNTQLRLHRWLHWWLILHIPPSIALLVLFVAHVIVSLRVVPFGR
;
A
#
# COMPACT_ATOMS: atom_id res chain seq x y z
N MET A 1 1.42 8.28 -20.08
CA MET A 1 0.26 7.85 -20.92
C MET A 1 -0.31 6.54 -20.39
N LEU A 2 -1.51 6.12 -20.81
CA LEU A 2 -2.12 4.83 -20.41
C LEU A 2 -1.40 3.60 -21.01
N ILE A 3 -0.64 3.82 -22.08
CA ILE A 3 0.22 2.82 -22.73
C ILE A 3 1.66 3.34 -22.65
N ASP A 4 2.50 2.61 -21.92
CA ASP A 4 3.94 2.83 -21.91
C ASP A 4 4.59 2.12 -23.12
N ARG A 5 5.80 2.56 -23.52
CA ARG A 5 6.55 1.97 -24.66
C ARG A 5 6.72 0.46 -24.52
N THR A 6 6.78 -0.05 -23.29
CA THR A 6 6.85 -1.48 -22.94
C THR A 6 5.64 -2.31 -23.37
N HIS A 7 4.48 -1.70 -23.65
CA HIS A 7 3.29 -2.40 -24.15
C HIS A 7 3.25 -2.49 -25.68
N LYS A 8 4.00 -1.64 -26.41
CA LYS A 8 4.06 -1.65 -27.89
C LYS A 8 4.40 -3.02 -28.50
N PRO A 9 5.44 -3.76 -28.07
CA PRO A 9 5.74 -5.06 -28.67
C PRO A 9 4.61 -6.08 -28.43
N TRP A 10 3.95 -6.03 -27.27
CA TRP A 10 2.80 -6.88 -26.98
C TRP A 10 1.58 -6.53 -27.84
N ILE A 11 1.29 -5.24 -28.06
CA ILE A 11 0.23 -4.79 -28.96
C ILE A 11 0.49 -5.33 -30.38
N VAL A 12 1.71 -5.12 -30.90
CA VAL A 12 2.06 -5.56 -32.27
C VAL A 12 1.99 -7.08 -32.39
N ALA A 13 2.54 -7.83 -31.43
CA ALA A 13 2.45 -9.29 -31.43
C ALA A 13 0.99 -9.77 -31.36
N SER A 14 0.17 -9.20 -30.48
CA SER A 14 -1.24 -9.60 -30.31
C SER A 14 -2.06 -9.28 -31.57
N VAL A 15 -1.90 -8.09 -32.14
CA VAL A 15 -2.57 -7.71 -33.40
C VAL A 15 -2.14 -8.65 -34.52
N LEU A 16 -0.84 -8.89 -34.71
CA LEU A 16 -0.34 -9.80 -35.74
C LEU A 16 -0.90 -11.22 -35.57
N THR A 17 -0.86 -11.78 -34.35
CA THR A 17 -1.43 -13.10 -34.04
C THR A 17 -2.92 -13.16 -34.34
N LEU A 18 -3.69 -12.14 -33.95
CA LEU A 18 -5.13 -12.07 -34.21
C LEU A 18 -5.45 -11.89 -35.70
N THR A 19 -4.68 -11.09 -36.44
CA THR A 19 -4.83 -10.96 -37.89
C THR A 19 -4.57 -12.29 -38.59
N VAL A 20 -3.45 -12.96 -38.28
CA VAL A 20 -3.12 -14.27 -38.88
C VAL A 20 -4.18 -15.33 -38.53
N ALA A 21 -4.61 -15.41 -37.27
CA ALA A 21 -5.66 -16.35 -36.84
C ALA A 21 -7.01 -16.06 -37.54
N SER A 22 -7.38 -14.78 -37.66
CA SER A 22 -8.62 -14.37 -38.35
C SER A 22 -8.59 -14.66 -39.85
N SER A 23 -7.45 -14.39 -40.52
CA SER A 23 -7.25 -14.72 -41.93
C SER A 23 -7.30 -16.23 -42.18
N ALA A 24 -6.64 -17.02 -41.34
CA ALA A 24 -6.68 -18.49 -41.43
C ALA A 24 -8.11 -19.03 -41.22
N TYR A 25 -8.83 -18.52 -40.21
CA TYR A 25 -10.22 -18.86 -39.97
C TYR A 25 -11.11 -18.50 -41.17
N TRP A 26 -10.97 -17.30 -41.72
CA TRP A 26 -11.80 -16.81 -42.84
C TRP A 26 -11.59 -17.59 -44.14
N VAL A 27 -10.33 -17.88 -44.51
CA VAL A 27 -10.01 -18.68 -45.70
C VAL A 27 -10.64 -20.07 -45.57
N ILE A 28 -10.43 -20.75 -44.44
CA ILE A 28 -10.91 -22.13 -44.26
C ILE A 28 -12.44 -22.16 -44.10
N ALA A 29 -13.05 -21.17 -43.46
CA ALA A 29 -14.51 -21.04 -43.38
C ALA A 29 -15.15 -20.85 -44.76
N LYS A 30 -14.49 -20.16 -45.71
CA LYS A 30 -14.97 -20.06 -47.10
C LYS A 30 -14.85 -21.37 -47.90
N HIS A 31 -13.86 -22.21 -47.60
CA HIS A 31 -13.64 -23.48 -48.31
C HIS A 31 -14.35 -24.68 -47.66
N SER A 32 -14.96 -24.53 -46.48
CA SER A 32 -15.57 -25.64 -45.71
C SER A 32 -17.10 -25.53 -45.67
N MET A 33 -17.81 -26.48 -46.31
CA MET A 33 -19.28 -26.47 -46.43
C MET A 33 -20.05 -26.40 -45.10
N HIS A 34 -19.46 -26.85 -43.99
CA HIS A 34 -20.09 -26.87 -42.65
C HIS A 34 -19.46 -25.86 -41.66
N GLY A 35 -18.47 -25.07 -42.10
CA GLY A 35 -17.67 -24.18 -41.27
C GLY A 35 -16.77 -24.86 -40.23
N PRO A 36 -15.83 -24.14 -39.59
CA PRO A 36 -15.03 -24.68 -38.50
C PRO A 36 -15.89 -24.88 -37.25
N ALA A 37 -15.90 -26.10 -36.71
CA ALA A 37 -16.52 -26.43 -35.42
C ALA A 37 -15.45 -26.91 -34.42
N GLY A 38 -15.75 -26.96 -33.13
CA GLY A 38 -14.78 -27.34 -32.09
C GLY A 38 -14.10 -28.70 -32.29
N GLY A 39 -14.82 -29.66 -32.88
CA GLY A 39 -14.26 -30.98 -33.26
C GLY A 39 -13.56 -31.04 -34.62
N SER A 40 -13.51 -29.95 -35.39
CA SER A 40 -12.72 -29.89 -36.64
C SER A 40 -11.23 -29.74 -36.33
N VAL A 41 -10.34 -30.19 -37.22
CA VAL A 41 -8.88 -30.07 -37.04
C VAL A 41 -8.46 -28.63 -36.73
N LEU A 42 -9.01 -27.66 -37.45
CA LEU A 42 -8.73 -26.23 -37.22
C LEU A 42 -9.30 -25.74 -35.88
N GLY A 43 -10.53 -26.13 -35.55
CA GLY A 43 -11.14 -25.84 -34.25
C GLY A 43 -10.31 -26.39 -33.10
N LEU A 44 -9.78 -27.60 -33.23
CA LEU A 44 -8.90 -28.23 -32.25
C LEU A 44 -7.57 -27.48 -32.10
N ILE A 45 -6.94 -27.03 -33.19
CA ILE A 45 -5.72 -26.19 -33.15
C ILE A 45 -5.99 -24.90 -32.36
N PHE A 46 -7.10 -24.21 -32.65
CA PHE A 46 -7.50 -23.01 -31.90
C PHE A 46 -7.84 -23.31 -30.44
N GLY A 47 -8.46 -24.46 -30.16
CA GLY A 47 -8.79 -24.93 -28.81
C GLY A 47 -7.55 -25.22 -27.97
N VAL A 48 -6.58 -25.95 -28.52
CA VAL A 48 -5.29 -26.24 -27.87
C VAL A 48 -4.49 -24.94 -27.66
N GLY A 49 -4.42 -24.07 -28.68
CA GLY A 49 -3.76 -22.77 -28.58
C GLY A 49 -4.37 -21.91 -27.48
N GLY A 50 -5.70 -21.72 -27.49
CA GLY A 50 -6.43 -20.99 -26.47
C GLY A 50 -6.25 -21.59 -25.06
N SER A 51 -6.29 -22.92 -24.95
CA SER A 51 -6.06 -23.65 -23.69
C SER A 51 -4.68 -23.39 -23.11
N LEU A 52 -3.62 -23.42 -23.93
CA LEU A 52 -2.26 -23.11 -23.50
C LEU A 52 -2.12 -21.67 -22.99
N LEU A 53 -2.78 -20.70 -23.66
CA LEU A 53 -2.81 -19.31 -23.19
C LEU A 53 -3.61 -19.16 -21.89
N MET A 54 -4.72 -19.91 -21.72
CA MET A 54 -5.48 -19.95 -20.47
C MET A 54 -4.67 -20.53 -19.31
N ILE A 55 -3.93 -21.63 -19.55
CA ILE A 55 -3.03 -22.24 -18.56
C ILE A 55 -1.93 -21.25 -18.16
N PHE A 56 -1.32 -20.53 -19.11
CA PHE A 56 -0.38 -19.46 -18.80
C PHE A 56 -1.01 -18.37 -17.93
N ALA A 57 -2.23 -17.93 -18.26
CA ALA A 57 -2.95 -16.91 -17.49
C ALA A 57 -3.25 -17.36 -16.05
N ALA A 58 -3.60 -18.64 -15.84
CA ALA A 58 -3.79 -19.26 -14.52
C ALA A 58 -2.48 -19.44 -13.74
N LEU A 59 -1.37 -19.75 -14.43
CA LEU A 59 -0.05 -19.94 -13.82
C LEU A 59 0.47 -18.69 -13.08
N LEU A 60 -0.02 -17.49 -13.43
CA LEU A 60 0.22 -16.26 -12.66
C LEU A 60 -0.27 -16.37 -11.20
N ALA A 61 -1.41 -17.03 -10.94
CA ALA A 61 -1.93 -17.24 -9.59
C ALA A 61 -1.01 -18.16 -8.77
N VAL A 62 -0.43 -19.19 -9.41
CA VAL A 62 0.55 -20.10 -8.79
C VAL A 62 1.87 -19.37 -8.53
N ARG A 63 2.38 -18.60 -9.50
CA ARG A 63 3.60 -17.79 -9.32
C ARG A 63 3.50 -16.82 -8.14
N LYS A 64 2.33 -16.24 -7.89
CA LYS A 64 2.10 -15.37 -6.71
C LYS A 64 2.22 -16.12 -5.37
N ARG A 65 2.02 -17.45 -5.35
CA ARG A 65 2.19 -18.31 -4.16
C ARG A 65 3.60 -18.88 -4.02
N LEU A 66 4.47 -18.75 -5.02
CA LEU A 66 5.84 -19.30 -5.05
C LEU A 66 6.89 -18.19 -5.25
N PRO A 67 7.26 -17.42 -4.20
CA PRO A 67 8.16 -16.26 -4.33
C PRO A 67 9.58 -16.60 -4.79
N THR A 68 10.01 -17.85 -4.67
CA THR A 68 11.36 -18.32 -5.02
C THR A 68 11.59 -18.48 -6.53
N TRP A 69 10.52 -18.45 -7.34
CA TRP A 69 10.61 -18.78 -8.76
C TRP A 69 11.12 -17.58 -9.59
N ARG A 70 12.37 -17.68 -10.06
CA ARG A 70 13.09 -16.60 -10.78
C ARG A 70 12.64 -16.37 -12.23
N VAL A 71 11.61 -17.06 -12.72
CA VAL A 71 11.15 -16.96 -14.11
C VAL A 71 10.38 -15.65 -14.33
N GLY A 72 11.00 -14.71 -15.05
CA GLY A 72 10.37 -13.47 -15.54
C GLY A 72 10.03 -12.43 -14.46
N SER A 73 10.01 -11.15 -14.85
CA SER A 73 9.61 -10.05 -13.95
C SER A 73 8.10 -10.08 -13.67
N ALA A 74 7.66 -9.55 -12.53
CA ALA A 74 6.22 -9.47 -12.21
C ALA A 74 5.44 -8.66 -13.26
N GLN A 75 6.06 -7.62 -13.84
CA GLN A 75 5.50 -6.85 -14.94
C GLN A 75 5.32 -7.66 -16.22
N PHE A 76 6.29 -8.53 -16.57
CA PHE A 76 6.18 -9.41 -17.73
C PHE A 76 4.99 -10.34 -17.60
N TRP A 77 4.82 -10.99 -16.44
CA TRP A 77 3.70 -11.90 -16.21
C TRP A 77 2.34 -11.20 -16.20
N LEU A 78 2.24 -9.99 -15.62
CA LEU A 78 0.99 -9.22 -15.64
C LEU A 78 0.62 -8.79 -17.07
N ARG A 79 1.59 -8.35 -17.87
CA ARG A 79 1.38 -8.05 -19.31
C ARG A 79 1.00 -9.30 -20.08
N GLY A 80 1.69 -10.42 -19.86
CA GLY A 80 1.38 -11.70 -20.49
C GLY A 80 -0.03 -12.18 -20.17
N HIS A 81 -0.45 -12.15 -18.90
CA HIS A 81 -1.81 -12.51 -18.50
C HIS A 81 -2.87 -11.64 -19.19
N LEU A 82 -2.65 -10.33 -19.31
CA LEU A 82 -3.55 -9.43 -20.05
C LEU A 82 -3.60 -9.77 -21.55
N TRP A 83 -2.46 -9.76 -22.23
CA TRP A 83 -2.41 -9.93 -23.69
C TRP A 83 -2.73 -11.35 -24.15
N LEU A 84 -2.13 -12.37 -23.51
CA LEU A 84 -2.41 -13.77 -23.84
C LEU A 84 -3.83 -14.19 -23.41
N GLY A 85 -4.38 -13.60 -22.33
CA GLY A 85 -5.79 -13.78 -21.97
C GLY A 85 -6.72 -13.23 -23.06
N THR A 86 -6.45 -12.04 -23.59
CA THR A 86 -7.25 -11.45 -24.67
C THR A 86 -7.11 -12.18 -26.02
N ILE A 87 -5.91 -12.65 -26.38
CA ILE A 87 -5.73 -13.52 -27.56
C ILE A 87 -6.47 -14.85 -27.34
N GLY A 88 -6.33 -15.45 -26.15
CA GLY A 88 -6.97 -16.71 -25.78
C GLY A 88 -8.49 -16.64 -25.92
N PHE A 89 -9.12 -15.53 -25.52
CA PHE A 89 -10.56 -15.33 -25.70
C PHE A 89 -10.99 -15.41 -27.17
N VAL A 90 -10.25 -14.77 -28.09
CA VAL A 90 -10.56 -14.82 -29.53
C VAL A 90 -10.25 -16.21 -30.13
N LEU A 91 -9.18 -16.87 -29.71
CA LEU A 91 -8.88 -18.25 -30.14
C LEU A 91 -9.98 -19.23 -29.71
N ILE A 92 -10.51 -19.11 -28.48
CA ILE A 92 -11.63 -19.93 -28.01
C ILE A 92 -12.93 -19.60 -28.75
N LEU A 93 -13.13 -18.35 -29.20
CA LEU A 93 -14.26 -17.98 -30.07
C LEU A 93 -14.17 -18.65 -31.45
N PHE A 94 -12.97 -18.73 -32.03
CA PHE A 94 -12.72 -19.48 -33.27
C PHE A 94 -12.81 -21.00 -33.08
N HIS A 95 -12.38 -21.54 -31.94
CA HIS A 95 -12.60 -22.94 -31.57
C HIS A 95 -14.09 -23.29 -31.53
N ALA A 96 -14.91 -22.48 -30.87
CA ALA A 96 -16.37 -22.68 -30.81
C ALA A 96 -17.08 -22.50 -32.15
N GLY A 97 -16.42 -21.93 -33.16
CA GLY A 97 -17.04 -21.61 -34.45
C GLY A 97 -18.22 -20.64 -34.33
N PHE A 98 -18.17 -19.72 -33.36
CA PHE A 98 -19.26 -18.82 -32.98
C PHE A 98 -20.57 -19.50 -32.52
N LYS A 99 -20.53 -20.80 -32.19
CA LYS A 99 -21.70 -21.54 -31.71
C LYS A 99 -21.85 -21.40 -30.19
N TRP A 100 -23.08 -21.12 -29.76
CA TRP A 100 -23.50 -21.19 -28.37
C TRP A 100 -23.92 -22.64 -28.10
N GLY A 101 -23.19 -23.32 -27.21
CA GLY A 101 -23.37 -24.75 -26.94
C GLY A 101 -24.45 -25.06 -25.91
N GLY A 102 -24.25 -26.13 -25.16
CA GLY A 102 -25.12 -26.51 -24.05
C GLY A 102 -24.85 -25.67 -22.79
N LEU A 103 -25.35 -26.16 -21.65
CA LEU A 103 -25.22 -25.45 -20.37
C LEU A 103 -23.75 -25.21 -19.97
N LEU A 104 -22.87 -26.19 -20.22
CA LEU A 104 -21.45 -26.09 -19.88
C LEU A 104 -20.75 -24.99 -20.69
N GLU A 105 -21.00 -24.95 -22.00
CA GLU A 105 -20.43 -23.95 -22.91
C GLU A 105 -20.97 -22.54 -22.60
N ASN A 106 -22.25 -22.41 -22.23
CA ASN A 106 -22.81 -21.12 -21.83
C ASN A 106 -22.22 -20.62 -20.48
N LEU A 107 -21.99 -21.51 -19.51
CA LEU A 107 -21.30 -21.16 -18.26
C LEU A 107 -19.82 -20.78 -18.50
N LEU A 108 -19.14 -21.44 -19.45
CA LEU A 108 -17.81 -21.05 -19.92
C LEU A 108 -17.83 -19.65 -20.56
N TRP A 109 -18.77 -19.36 -21.45
CA TRP A 109 -18.90 -18.04 -22.07
C TRP A 109 -19.14 -16.93 -21.06
N ILE A 110 -20.06 -17.15 -20.10
CA ILE A 110 -20.37 -16.17 -19.05
C ILE A 110 -19.16 -15.95 -18.14
N SER A 111 -18.53 -17.01 -17.65
CA SER A 111 -17.37 -16.90 -16.76
C SER A 111 -16.16 -16.27 -17.45
N PHE A 112 -15.83 -16.68 -18.68
CA PHE A 112 -14.71 -16.11 -19.43
C PHE A 112 -14.96 -14.64 -19.82
N GLY A 113 -16.15 -14.32 -20.31
CA GLY A 113 -16.54 -12.93 -20.61
C GLY A 113 -16.45 -12.03 -19.38
N LEU A 114 -16.95 -12.50 -18.23
CA LEU A 114 -16.87 -11.77 -16.97
C LEU A 114 -15.41 -11.60 -16.49
N VAL A 115 -14.56 -12.61 -16.63
CA VAL A 115 -13.11 -12.52 -16.34
C VAL A 115 -12.43 -11.48 -17.24
N VAL A 116 -12.74 -11.45 -18.54
CA VAL A 116 -12.16 -10.48 -19.49
C VAL A 116 -12.60 -9.06 -19.16
N VAL A 117 -13.92 -8.81 -18.98
CA VAL A 117 -14.46 -7.48 -18.65
C VAL A 117 -13.91 -6.97 -17.32
N THR A 118 -13.92 -7.79 -16.27
CA THR A 118 -13.36 -7.42 -14.97
C THR A 118 -11.84 -7.27 -15.01
N GLY A 119 -11.14 -8.03 -15.86
CA GLY A 119 -9.70 -7.89 -16.11
C GLY A 119 -9.35 -6.51 -16.70
N PHE A 120 -10.07 -6.08 -17.74
CA PHE A 120 -9.91 -4.74 -18.32
C PHE A 120 -10.24 -3.62 -17.32
N ALA A 121 -11.33 -3.76 -16.55
CA ALA A 121 -11.65 -2.83 -15.46
C ALA A 121 -10.50 -2.74 -14.43
N GLY A 122 -9.83 -3.86 -14.15
CA GLY A 122 -8.63 -3.94 -13.34
C GLY A 122 -7.45 -3.14 -13.89
N VAL A 123 -7.21 -3.17 -15.20
CA VAL A 123 -6.16 -2.37 -15.85
C VAL A 123 -6.44 -0.88 -15.69
N VAL A 124 -7.69 -0.44 -15.93
CA VAL A 124 -8.08 0.96 -15.73
C VAL A 124 -7.87 1.36 -14.27
N LEU A 125 -8.32 0.53 -13.34
CA LEU A 125 -8.22 0.81 -11.91
C LEU A 125 -6.75 0.89 -11.42
N GLN A 126 -5.88 -0.01 -11.90
CA GLN A 126 -4.44 0.00 -11.62
C GLN A 126 -3.70 1.20 -12.24
N GLN A 127 -4.24 1.81 -13.31
CA GLN A 127 -3.67 3.01 -13.92
C GLN A 127 -4.20 4.30 -13.30
N VAL A 128 -5.44 4.30 -12.81
CA VAL A 128 -6.10 5.45 -12.18
C VAL A 128 -5.72 5.60 -10.71
N ILE A 129 -5.73 4.52 -9.91
CA ILE A 129 -5.45 4.60 -8.46
C ILE A 129 -4.10 5.24 -8.15
N PRO A 130 -2.95 4.82 -8.72
CA PRO A 130 -1.65 5.41 -8.38
C PRO A 130 -1.55 6.89 -8.76
N ARG A 131 -2.22 7.32 -9.83
CA ARG A 131 -2.30 8.74 -10.20
C ARG A 131 -3.17 9.52 -9.21
N LEU A 132 -4.29 8.95 -8.76
CA LEU A 132 -5.14 9.61 -7.77
C LEU A 132 -4.48 9.69 -6.40
N LEU A 133 -3.70 8.68 -5.99
CA LEU A 133 -2.90 8.72 -4.77
C LEU A 133 -1.83 9.83 -4.87
N THR A 134 -0.93 9.75 -5.84
CA THR A 134 0.14 10.76 -6.04
C THR A 134 -0.35 12.19 -6.27
N THR A 135 -1.59 12.39 -6.75
CA THR A 135 -2.18 13.74 -6.97
C THR A 135 -3.02 14.24 -5.79
N ARG A 136 -3.64 13.36 -5.00
CA ARG A 136 -4.63 13.75 -3.95
C ARG A 136 -4.24 13.36 -2.52
N VAL A 137 -3.19 12.56 -2.36
CA VAL A 137 -2.68 12.06 -1.07
C VAL A 137 -1.16 12.25 -1.06
N PRO A 138 -0.66 13.48 -0.89
CA PRO A 138 0.79 13.73 -0.80
C PRO A 138 1.43 13.07 0.43
N LEU A 139 0.66 12.86 1.50
CA LEU A 139 1.07 12.16 2.72
C LEU A 139 0.71 10.65 2.64
N GLU A 140 1.34 9.92 1.71
CA GLU A 140 1.16 8.46 1.63
C GLU A 140 1.77 7.78 2.87
N THR A 141 0.93 7.14 3.69
CA THR A 141 1.35 6.31 4.83
C THR A 141 0.99 4.84 4.57
N MET A 142 1.56 3.89 5.33
CA MET A 142 1.15 2.50 5.16
C MET A 142 -0.30 2.31 5.61
N VAL A 143 -1.14 1.66 4.79
CA VAL A 143 -2.59 1.52 5.06
C VAL A 143 -2.88 0.88 6.42
N ALA A 144 -2.03 -0.06 6.87
CA ALA A 144 -2.13 -0.68 8.19
C ALA A 144 -1.85 0.27 9.36
N GLN A 145 -1.12 1.37 9.15
CA GLN A 145 -0.79 2.39 10.15
C GLN A 145 -1.86 3.50 10.25
N ILE A 146 -2.71 3.69 9.23
CA ILE A 146 -3.80 4.68 9.23
C ILE A 146 -4.66 4.66 10.51
N PRO A 147 -5.15 3.51 11.03
CA PRO A 147 -5.94 3.50 12.27
C PRO A 147 -5.14 4.02 13.48
N PHE A 148 -3.86 3.65 13.60
CA PHE A 148 -2.97 4.14 14.64
C PHE A 148 -2.77 5.66 14.53
N LEU A 149 -2.36 6.14 13.35
CA LEU A 149 -2.12 7.56 13.10
C LEU A 149 -3.37 8.41 13.35
N SER A 150 -4.55 7.92 12.97
CA SER A 150 -5.82 8.63 13.19
C SER A 150 -6.16 8.77 14.68
N LYS A 151 -5.80 7.79 15.52
CA LYS A 151 -5.96 7.87 16.98
C LYS A 151 -4.93 8.80 17.62
N THR A 152 -3.68 8.78 17.14
CA THR A 152 -2.64 9.75 17.52
C THR A 152 -3.03 11.19 17.17
N MET A 153 -3.59 11.42 15.97
CA MET A 153 -4.11 12.73 15.54
C MET A 153 -5.28 13.20 16.42
N LEU A 154 -6.20 12.29 16.77
CA LEU A 154 -7.28 12.61 17.69
C LEU A 154 -6.76 13.03 19.06
N PHE A 155 -5.80 12.31 19.65
CA PHE A 155 -5.19 12.71 20.92
C PHE A 155 -4.48 14.08 20.82
N ARG A 156 -3.79 14.38 19.69
CA ARG A 156 -3.18 15.69 19.46
C ARG A 156 -4.23 16.81 19.36
N ALA A 157 -5.37 16.56 18.71
CA ALA A 157 -6.49 17.50 18.67
C ALA A 157 -7.10 17.74 20.07
N ASP A 158 -7.30 16.66 20.85
CA ASP A 158 -7.74 16.74 22.25
C ASP A 158 -6.74 17.55 23.10
N GLN A 159 -5.42 17.36 22.93
CA GLN A 159 -4.37 18.17 23.58
C GLN A 159 -4.43 19.67 23.20
N LEU A 160 -4.67 20.00 21.93
CA LEU A 160 -4.74 21.39 21.46
C LEU A 160 -5.92 22.14 22.09
N ILE A 161 -7.09 21.49 22.15
CA ILE A 161 -8.27 22.06 22.79
C ILE A 161 -8.11 22.14 24.30
N ALA A 162 -7.56 21.12 24.96
CA ALA A 162 -7.40 21.13 26.41
C ALA A 162 -6.49 22.26 26.91
N LYS A 163 -5.47 22.66 26.12
CA LYS A 163 -4.61 23.81 26.43
C LYS A 163 -5.35 25.16 26.43
N GLN A 164 -6.40 25.30 25.64
CA GLN A 164 -7.14 26.57 25.48
C GLN A 164 -8.43 26.59 26.31
N ALA A 165 -9.23 25.51 26.26
CA ALA A 165 -10.58 25.42 26.82
C ALA A 165 -10.69 24.52 28.07
N GLY A 166 -9.55 24.09 28.63
CA GLY A 166 -9.49 23.20 29.79
C GLY A 166 -9.86 21.74 29.48
N VAL A 167 -9.81 20.91 30.52
CA VAL A 167 -9.95 19.45 30.40
C VAL A 167 -11.26 18.99 29.72
N LEU A 168 -11.13 17.96 28.91
CA LEU A 168 -12.22 17.32 28.16
C LEU A 168 -12.88 16.23 29.00
N ASN A 169 -14.20 16.31 29.19
CA ASN A 169 -14.99 15.22 29.78
C ASN A 169 -15.44 14.25 28.67
N VAL A 170 -14.50 13.41 28.22
CA VAL A 170 -14.75 12.39 27.20
C VAL A 170 -13.94 11.14 27.54
N ASP A 171 -14.47 9.96 27.21
CA ASP A 171 -13.74 8.70 27.40
C ASP A 171 -12.40 8.69 26.63
N CYS A 172 -11.34 8.36 27.37
CA CYS A 172 -9.96 8.29 26.92
C CYS A 172 -9.35 6.88 27.03
N GLU A 173 -10.03 5.88 27.61
CA GLU A 173 -9.55 4.49 27.67
C GLU A 173 -9.09 3.95 26.29
N PRO A 174 -9.90 4.00 25.22
CA PRO A 174 -9.48 3.52 23.89
C PRO A 174 -8.41 4.39 23.22
N LEU A 175 -7.97 5.48 23.86
CA LEU A 175 -6.92 6.38 23.39
C LEU A 175 -5.60 6.23 24.16
N LYS A 176 -5.60 5.69 25.39
CA LYS A 176 -4.39 5.56 26.23
C LYS A 176 -3.14 5.04 25.50
N PRO A 177 -3.13 3.89 24.81
CA PRO A 177 -1.92 3.38 24.17
C PRO A 177 -1.43 4.28 23.02
N PHE A 178 -2.33 5.00 22.34
CA PHE A 178 -1.99 5.94 21.28
C PHE A 178 -1.50 7.28 21.84
N ALA A 179 -2.03 7.70 22.99
CA ALA A 179 -1.63 8.89 23.72
C ALA A 179 -0.23 8.74 24.33
N GLU A 180 0.08 7.57 24.90
CA GLU A 180 1.38 7.25 25.48
C GLU A 180 2.49 7.32 24.40
N GLU A 181 2.28 6.64 23.27
CA GLU A 181 3.21 6.67 22.14
C GLU A 181 3.31 8.08 21.53
N ALA A 182 2.22 8.85 21.45
CA ALA A 182 2.26 10.25 21.02
C ALA A 182 3.13 11.13 21.95
N LEU A 183 3.02 10.95 23.28
CA LEU A 183 3.81 11.69 24.28
C LEU A 183 5.29 11.26 24.28
N LYS A 184 5.57 9.96 24.05
CA LYS A 184 6.92 9.42 23.81
C LYS A 184 7.54 10.07 22.57
N GLN A 185 6.81 10.15 21.44
CA GLN A 185 7.27 10.82 20.21
C GLN A 185 7.50 12.32 20.39
N GLN A 186 6.65 13.03 21.13
CA GLN A 186 6.82 14.45 21.46
C GLN A 186 7.97 14.70 22.46
N ARG A 187 8.61 13.66 23.01
CA ARG A 187 9.62 13.73 24.09
C ARG A 187 9.14 14.44 25.37
N VAL A 188 7.82 14.45 25.59
CA VAL A 188 7.21 15.00 26.82
C VAL A 188 7.36 14.00 27.97
N LEU A 189 7.20 12.71 27.66
CA LEU A 189 7.30 11.64 28.64
C LEU A 189 8.76 11.36 29.01
N LYS A 190 9.19 11.79 30.22
CA LYS A 190 10.53 11.52 30.75
C LYS A 190 10.60 10.22 31.54
N ARG A 191 9.51 9.84 32.21
CA ARG A 191 9.32 8.55 32.89
C ARG A 191 7.92 8.03 32.59
N GLU A 192 7.76 6.70 32.58
CA GLU A 192 6.43 6.09 32.34
C GLU A 192 5.42 6.47 33.43
N SER A 193 5.89 6.72 34.66
CA SER A 193 5.10 7.26 35.78
C SER A 193 4.48 8.64 35.53
N ASP A 194 4.97 9.39 34.54
CA ASP A 194 4.47 10.74 34.23
C ASP A 194 3.24 10.67 33.29
N PHE A 195 2.96 9.52 32.68
CA PHE A 195 1.89 9.37 31.69
C PHE A 195 0.49 9.71 32.24
N PRO A 196 0.05 9.24 33.42
CA PRO A 196 -1.25 9.62 33.99
C PRO A 196 -1.36 11.13 34.26
N LYS A 197 -0.24 11.78 34.63
CA LYS A 197 -0.19 13.22 34.91
C LYS A 197 -0.33 14.04 33.63
N GLU A 198 0.33 13.64 32.54
CA GLU A 198 0.16 14.29 31.24
C GLU A 198 -1.23 14.03 30.65
N LEU A 199 -1.82 12.84 30.88
CA LEU A 199 -3.17 12.52 30.44
C LEU A 199 -4.25 13.32 31.20
N ALA A 200 -4.07 13.54 32.51
CA ALA A 200 -4.97 14.33 33.35
C ALA A 200 -4.99 15.84 32.97
N LYS A 201 -3.98 16.35 32.26
CA LYS A 201 -4.02 17.71 31.66
C LYS A 201 -4.97 17.80 30.47
N VAL A 202 -5.35 16.66 29.88
CA VAL A 202 -6.19 16.60 28.67
C VAL A 202 -7.61 16.17 29.01
N TYR A 203 -7.76 15.14 29.85
CA TYR A 203 -9.05 14.52 30.17
C TYR A 203 -9.38 14.60 31.66
N ALA A 204 -10.65 14.88 31.97
CA ALA A 204 -11.12 15.01 33.36
C ALA A 204 -11.17 13.65 34.10
N ASN A 205 -11.40 12.55 33.38
CA ASN A 205 -11.74 11.25 33.95
C ASN A 205 -10.52 10.32 34.11
N VAL A 206 -9.36 10.87 34.51
CA VAL A 206 -8.11 10.13 34.65
C VAL A 206 -7.83 9.83 36.11
N ALA A 207 -7.85 8.55 36.48
CA ALA A 207 -7.36 8.11 37.79
C ALA A 207 -5.83 8.35 37.87
N LEU A 208 -5.43 9.27 38.76
CA LEU A 208 -4.03 9.46 39.11
C LEU A 208 -3.63 8.36 40.11
N PRO A 209 -2.45 7.73 39.96
CA PRO A 209 -1.92 6.85 41.01
C PRO A 209 -1.63 7.70 42.26
N ASP A 210 -2.11 7.24 43.41
CA ASP A 210 -2.06 7.99 44.67
C ASP A 210 -0.64 8.44 45.02
N ALA A 211 -0.52 9.70 45.47
CA ALA A 211 0.77 10.33 45.74
C ALA A 211 1.48 9.78 47.01
N ASP A 212 0.84 8.89 47.76
CA ASP A 212 1.31 8.33 49.04
C ASP A 212 1.53 6.81 48.97
N THR A 213 2.49 6.38 48.14
CA THR A 213 3.20 5.10 48.40
C THR A 213 4.64 5.39 48.82
N LYS A 214 4.79 5.52 50.13
CA LYS A 214 6.07 5.65 50.83
C LYS A 214 7.00 4.50 50.41
N LYS A 215 8.16 4.88 49.85
CA LYS A 215 9.40 4.11 49.61
C LYS A 215 9.38 2.65 50.09
N PRO A 216 9.65 1.64 49.24
CA PRO A 216 9.67 0.23 49.65
C PRO A 216 10.60 0.02 50.84
N HIS A 217 10.05 -0.47 51.95
CA HIS A 217 10.85 -0.99 53.05
C HIS A 217 11.39 -2.35 52.65
N ALA A 218 12.65 -2.65 53.00
CA ALA A 218 13.28 -3.91 52.66
C ALA A 218 12.59 -5.09 53.37
N PRO A 219 12.55 -6.29 52.78
CA PRO A 219 11.99 -7.46 53.44
C PRO A 219 12.94 -7.94 54.55
N ALA A 220 12.43 -8.05 55.77
CA ALA A 220 12.98 -8.89 56.83
C ALA A 220 12.16 -10.19 56.91
N PRO A 221 12.76 -11.33 57.32
CA PRO A 221 12.27 -12.65 56.91
C PRO A 221 11.20 -13.26 57.81
N ALA A 222 10.35 -14.06 57.16
CA ALA A 222 9.58 -15.23 57.62
C ALA A 222 9.35 -15.45 59.13
N GLU A 223 8.07 -15.57 59.50
CA GLU A 223 7.64 -16.52 60.53
C GLU A 223 6.35 -17.24 60.09
N ILE A 224 6.21 -18.51 60.50
CA ILE A 224 5.24 -19.47 59.97
C ILE A 224 4.25 -19.84 61.08
N VAL A 225 2.97 -19.50 60.95
CA VAL A 225 1.90 -20.16 61.74
C VAL A 225 0.70 -20.47 60.86
N ASN A 226 0.32 -21.74 60.87
CA ASN A 226 -0.79 -22.34 60.14
C ASN A 226 -1.91 -22.69 61.14
N THR A 227 -3.13 -22.17 60.96
CA THR A 227 -4.35 -22.77 61.52
C THR A 227 -5.51 -22.69 60.55
N LYS A 228 -6.47 -23.60 60.75
CA LYS A 228 -7.42 -24.13 59.77
C LYS A 228 -8.82 -24.13 60.37
N SER A 229 -9.82 -23.51 59.73
CA SER A 229 -11.24 -23.88 59.89
C SER A 229 -12.21 -23.15 58.92
N ALA A 230 -13.27 -23.86 58.53
CA ALA A 230 -14.50 -23.42 57.84
C ALA A 230 -15.71 -23.85 58.73
N PRO A 231 -17.03 -23.62 58.44
CA PRO A 231 -17.75 -23.18 57.21
C PRO A 231 -18.70 -21.95 57.49
N ALA A 232 -19.82 -21.58 56.81
CA ALA A 232 -20.64 -22.16 55.71
C ALA A 232 -21.46 -21.13 54.88
N ILE A 233 -21.65 -21.43 53.58
CA ILE A 233 -22.89 -21.60 52.76
C ILE A 233 -24.22 -21.02 53.37
N PRO A 234 -25.13 -20.29 52.63
CA PRO A 234 -25.65 -20.59 51.28
C PRO A 234 -25.84 -19.43 50.24
N VAL A 235 -25.49 -19.65 48.96
CA VAL A 235 -26.30 -20.09 47.77
C VAL A 235 -27.19 -19.01 47.14
N LEU A 236 -26.91 -18.67 45.86
CA LEU A 236 -27.86 -18.77 44.73
C LEU A 236 -27.15 -18.50 43.39
N SER A 237 -27.15 -19.50 42.50
CA SER A 237 -26.79 -19.40 41.06
C SER A 237 -28.03 -19.76 40.22
N PRO A 238 -28.07 -19.34 38.94
CA PRO A 238 -27.89 -20.34 37.86
C PRO A 238 -26.94 -19.80 36.75
N THR A 239 -25.90 -20.51 36.32
CA THR A 239 -25.84 -21.80 35.60
C THR A 239 -26.26 -21.72 34.13
N VAL A 240 -25.27 -21.70 33.22
CA VAL A 240 -25.27 -22.51 31.98
C VAL A 240 -23.85 -23.08 31.77
N SER A 241 -23.76 -24.33 31.32
CA SER A 241 -22.59 -25.21 31.44
C SER A 241 -21.54 -25.09 30.32
N SER A 242 -20.30 -25.47 30.65
CA SER A 242 -19.45 -26.31 29.78
C SER A 242 -18.58 -27.24 30.62
N VAL A 243 -18.32 -28.45 30.10
CA VAL A 243 -17.86 -29.62 30.88
C VAL A 243 -16.37 -29.93 30.68
N SER A 244 -15.70 -30.18 31.81
CA SER A 244 -14.55 -31.04 32.10
C SER A 244 -13.23 -31.03 31.27
N GLU A 245 -12.17 -30.97 32.07
CA GLU A 245 -10.72 -31.15 31.87
C GLU A 245 -10.32 -32.63 31.57
N PRO A 246 -9.04 -32.98 31.27
CA PRO A 246 -7.92 -32.86 32.22
C PRO A 246 -6.57 -32.34 31.67
N ALA A 247 -5.68 -32.04 32.60
CA ALA A 247 -4.42 -31.33 32.42
C ALA A 247 -3.26 -32.16 31.82
N ALA A 248 -2.28 -31.44 31.26
CA ALA A 248 -0.88 -31.88 31.15
C ALA A 248 0.04 -30.65 31.26
N GLU A 249 0.91 -30.62 32.27
CA GLU A 249 1.92 -29.57 32.43
C GLU A 249 3.08 -29.76 31.43
N VAL A 250 3.46 -28.70 30.72
CA VAL A 250 4.82 -28.59 30.13
C VAL A 250 5.35 -27.18 30.32
N SER A 251 6.54 -27.10 30.93
CA SER A 251 7.26 -25.85 31.23
C SER A 251 7.61 -25.03 29.98
N ALA A 252 7.39 -23.72 30.06
CA ALA A 252 7.63 -22.79 28.96
C ALA A 252 9.11 -22.39 28.85
N ALA A 253 9.80 -22.86 27.80
CA ALA A 253 11.10 -22.32 27.41
C ALA A 253 10.96 -20.96 26.70
N LYS A 254 11.67 -19.95 27.19
CA LYS A 254 11.65 -18.57 26.66
C LYS A 254 12.27 -18.53 25.24
N PRO A 255 11.67 -17.81 24.27
CA PRO A 255 12.22 -17.75 22.91
C PRO A 255 13.57 -17.02 22.88
N LYS A 256 14.60 -17.66 22.30
CA LYS A 256 15.94 -17.08 22.12
C LYS A 256 15.91 -15.82 21.26
N SER A 257 16.81 -14.88 21.54
CA SER A 257 16.86 -13.61 20.79
C SER A 257 17.45 -13.80 19.37
N PRO A 258 17.09 -12.95 18.37
CA PRO A 258 17.63 -13.06 17.02
C PRO A 258 19.16 -13.00 16.92
N LEU A 259 19.83 -12.34 17.88
CA LEU A 259 21.29 -12.24 17.95
C LEU A 259 21.96 -13.56 18.37
N GLU A 260 21.30 -14.39 19.20
CA GLU A 260 21.81 -15.71 19.55
C GLU A 260 21.73 -16.67 18.36
N LEU A 261 20.62 -16.65 17.62
CA LEU A 261 20.46 -17.43 16.39
C LEU A 261 21.49 -17.05 15.30
N MET A 262 21.92 -15.78 15.27
CA MET A 262 23.02 -15.35 14.40
C MET A 262 24.40 -15.81 14.92
N ARG A 263 24.64 -15.82 16.23
CA ARG A 263 25.88 -16.37 16.83
C ARG A 263 25.99 -17.88 16.64
N GLU A 264 24.93 -18.66 16.86
CA GLU A 264 24.92 -20.11 16.60
C GLU A 264 25.19 -20.40 15.11
N LYS A 265 24.59 -19.65 14.18
CA LYS A 265 24.90 -19.78 12.74
C LYS A 265 26.33 -19.36 12.36
N ALA A 266 26.92 -18.39 13.05
CA ALA A 266 28.32 -18.01 12.85
C ALA A 266 29.27 -19.10 13.37
N ALA A 267 29.01 -19.66 14.55
CA ALA A 267 29.79 -20.76 15.14
C ALA A 267 29.71 -22.03 14.29
N ALA A 268 28.51 -22.41 13.82
CA ALA A 268 28.32 -23.56 12.92
C ALA A 268 29.02 -23.39 11.57
N LYS A 269 29.26 -22.16 11.12
CA LYS A 269 30.03 -21.87 9.89
C LYS A 269 31.54 -21.92 10.09
N ALA A 270 32.03 -21.64 11.30
CA ALA A 270 33.45 -21.78 11.65
C ALA A 270 33.85 -23.26 11.79
N ALA A 271 32.99 -24.11 12.37
CA ALA A 271 33.24 -25.54 12.57
C ALA A 271 33.24 -26.39 11.27
N ALA A 272 32.93 -25.81 10.12
CA ALA A 272 32.92 -26.48 8.81
C ALA A 272 34.12 -26.09 7.91
N GLY A 273 35.11 -25.37 8.46
CA GLY A 273 36.27 -24.86 7.71
C GLY A 273 37.51 -25.76 7.68
N ASP A 274 37.69 -26.64 8.68
CA ASP A 274 38.92 -27.39 8.88
C ASP A 274 38.71 -28.92 8.79
N ALA A 275 38.84 -29.47 7.58
CA ALA A 275 39.12 -30.88 7.38
C ALA A 275 39.81 -31.16 6.03
N VAL A 276 40.84 -32.01 6.06
CA VAL A 276 41.56 -32.64 4.94
C VAL A 276 42.59 -31.78 4.18
N ALA A 277 43.86 -31.93 4.59
CA ALA A 277 45.02 -31.83 3.70
C ALA A 277 46.11 -32.82 4.17
N THR A 278 46.55 -33.73 3.29
CA THR A 278 47.76 -34.56 3.48
C THR A 278 48.39 -35.00 2.15
N ALA A 279 49.68 -34.64 1.94
CA ALA A 279 50.72 -35.31 1.11
C ALA A 279 50.51 -35.49 -0.43
N ASN A 280 51.51 -35.38 -1.32
CA ASN A 280 52.85 -34.76 -1.32
C ASN A 280 53.27 -34.48 -2.82
N PRO A 281 54.54 -34.33 -3.28
CA PRO A 281 54.93 -33.11 -4.02
C PRO A 281 55.45 -33.30 -5.47
N SER A 282 55.42 -32.23 -6.27
CA SER A 282 56.31 -32.01 -7.43
C SER A 282 56.26 -30.54 -7.89
N ALA A 283 57.40 -29.96 -8.27
CA ALA A 283 57.59 -28.56 -8.71
C ALA A 283 57.98 -28.54 -10.23
N PRO A 284 58.21 -27.39 -10.92
CA PRO A 284 58.27 -25.99 -10.46
C PRO A 284 57.43 -25.02 -11.39
N PRO A 285 57.75 -23.73 -11.65
CA PRO A 285 56.80 -22.65 -11.35
C PRO A 285 56.32 -21.78 -12.54
N ALA A 286 55.09 -21.24 -12.50
CA ALA A 286 54.67 -20.18 -13.41
C ALA A 286 53.52 -19.29 -12.88
N ALA A 287 53.68 -17.97 -13.08
CA ALA A 287 52.67 -16.90 -13.17
C ALA A 287 51.56 -16.78 -12.09
N ALA A 288 51.56 -15.64 -11.37
CA ALA A 288 50.42 -15.20 -10.57
C ALA A 288 49.22 -14.78 -11.46
N PRO A 289 47.97 -15.04 -11.06
CA PRO A 289 46.78 -14.71 -11.85
C PRO A 289 46.39 -13.23 -11.77
N GLU A 290 45.92 -12.70 -12.91
CA GLU A 290 45.53 -11.30 -13.07
C GLU A 290 44.32 -10.90 -12.19
N LYS A 291 44.41 -9.71 -11.60
CA LYS A 291 43.32 -9.07 -10.85
C LYS A 291 42.27 -8.56 -11.85
N LYS A 292 41.11 -9.20 -11.95
CA LYS A 292 40.00 -8.70 -12.78
C LYS A 292 39.51 -7.35 -12.26
N LEU A 293 39.71 -6.30 -13.07
CA LEU A 293 39.31 -4.92 -12.80
C LEU A 293 37.81 -4.78 -12.50
N SER A 294 37.45 -3.81 -11.67
CA SER A 294 36.10 -3.61 -11.18
C SER A 294 35.15 -3.08 -12.28
N PRO A 295 33.83 -3.30 -12.15
CA PRO A 295 32.85 -2.78 -13.11
C PRO A 295 32.86 -1.25 -13.26
N LEU A 296 33.35 -0.50 -12.28
CA LEU A 296 33.44 0.97 -12.34
C LEU A 296 34.59 1.44 -13.24
N GLU A 297 35.73 0.76 -13.21
CA GLU A 297 36.89 1.10 -14.07
C GLU A 297 36.57 0.84 -15.54
N GLN A 298 35.85 -0.25 -15.85
CA GLN A 298 35.36 -0.54 -17.20
C GLN A 298 34.34 0.50 -17.71
N MET A 299 33.56 1.10 -16.81
CA MET A 299 32.58 2.13 -17.14
C MET A 299 33.24 3.51 -17.34
N GLN A 300 34.27 3.84 -16.55
CA GLN A 300 35.07 5.06 -16.71
C GLN A 300 35.89 5.03 -18.02
N ALA A 301 36.50 3.89 -18.36
CA ALA A 301 37.21 3.71 -19.63
C ALA A 301 36.30 3.94 -20.86
N LYS A 302 35.03 3.51 -20.80
CA LYS A 302 34.04 3.77 -21.86
C LYS A 302 33.55 5.21 -21.96
N LEU A 303 33.63 5.99 -20.88
CA LEU A 303 33.28 7.41 -20.87
C LEU A 303 34.41 8.31 -21.39
N ALA A 304 35.68 7.90 -21.22
CA ALA A 304 36.84 8.61 -21.78
C ALA A 304 36.92 8.54 -23.32
N ALA A 305 36.38 7.48 -23.94
CA ALA A 305 36.54 7.18 -25.36
C ALA A 305 35.60 7.95 -26.33
N LYS A 306 34.85 8.96 -25.87
CA LYS A 306 33.85 9.66 -26.70
C LYS A 306 33.89 11.18 -26.59
N LYS A 307 34.93 11.80 -27.16
CA LYS A 307 34.99 13.23 -27.48
C LYS A 307 35.84 13.48 -28.73
N PRO A 308 35.30 14.02 -29.84
CA PRO A 308 36.12 14.51 -30.95
C PRO A 308 36.63 15.93 -30.67
N ALA A 309 37.79 16.27 -31.25
CA ALA A 309 38.39 17.60 -31.24
C ALA A 309 37.93 18.43 -32.47
N PRO A 310 38.08 19.77 -32.46
CA PRO A 310 37.64 20.65 -33.54
C PRO A 310 38.74 20.92 -34.60
N ALA A 311 38.32 21.35 -35.79
CA ALA A 311 39.16 21.95 -36.82
C ALA A 311 38.37 23.02 -37.60
N ALA A 312 39.07 24.02 -38.14
CA ALA A 312 38.58 24.96 -39.16
C ALA A 312 39.13 24.52 -40.55
N ASP A 313 38.87 25.13 -41.72
CA ASP A 313 38.23 26.41 -42.11
C ASP A 313 37.77 26.24 -43.60
N ALA A 314 37.22 27.17 -44.40
CA ALA A 314 36.75 28.57 -44.28
C ALA A 314 35.78 28.87 -45.46
N ALA A 315 34.93 29.91 -45.33
CA ALA A 315 34.23 30.64 -46.43
C ALA A 315 33.21 29.83 -47.32
N GLU A 316 32.22 30.41 -48.01
CA GLU A 316 31.89 31.81 -48.36
C GLU A 316 30.44 32.22 -48.02
N ALA A 317 30.11 33.50 -48.23
CA ALA A 317 28.84 34.12 -47.88
C ALA A 317 27.80 34.11 -49.02
N HIS A 318 26.52 34.20 -48.66
CA HIS A 318 25.57 35.15 -49.29
C HIS A 318 24.34 35.40 -48.36
N LYS A 319 23.93 36.66 -48.26
CA LYS A 319 22.77 37.20 -47.52
C LYS A 319 22.48 38.60 -48.13
N PRO A 320 21.32 39.25 -47.92
CA PRO A 320 20.00 38.76 -47.50
C PRO A 320 18.90 39.03 -48.56
N LEU A 321 17.65 38.64 -48.27
CA LEU A 321 16.51 39.54 -48.41
C LEU A 321 15.42 39.11 -47.42
N THR A 322 14.73 40.09 -46.83
CA THR A 322 13.87 39.91 -45.65
C THR A 322 12.41 40.14 -46.02
N VAL A 323 11.51 39.24 -45.63
CA VAL A 323 10.08 39.52 -45.46
C VAL A 323 9.59 38.81 -44.19
N GLU A 324 8.95 39.56 -43.30
CA GLU A 324 8.43 39.07 -42.01
C GLU A 324 7.06 38.40 -42.15
N ASN A 325 6.81 37.34 -41.37
CA ASN A 325 5.57 37.19 -40.58
C ASN A 325 5.76 36.13 -39.47
N PRO A 326 4.84 35.99 -38.49
CA PRO A 326 5.24 36.12 -37.10
C PRO A 326 5.56 34.80 -36.38
N ALA A 327 6.40 34.89 -35.36
CA ALA A 327 6.73 33.78 -34.47
C ALA A 327 5.63 33.49 -33.44
N PRO A 328 5.43 32.22 -33.03
CA PRO A 328 4.50 31.87 -31.96
C PRO A 328 5.00 32.34 -30.58
N ALA A 329 4.07 32.61 -29.67
CA ALA A 329 4.38 33.10 -28.32
C ALA A 329 5.24 32.10 -27.52
N GLU A 330 6.51 32.44 -27.29
CA GLU A 330 7.47 31.61 -26.58
C GLU A 330 7.40 31.85 -25.05
N ILE A 331 7.02 30.81 -24.30
CA ILE A 331 7.02 30.84 -22.84
C ILE A 331 8.47 30.83 -22.33
N LYS A 332 8.90 31.96 -21.79
CA LYS A 332 10.27 32.17 -21.31
C LYS A 332 10.62 31.21 -20.16
N LYS A 333 11.74 30.50 -20.28
CA LYS A 333 12.29 29.65 -19.19
C LYS A 333 12.57 30.50 -17.95
N PRO A 334 12.31 30.00 -16.71
CA PRO A 334 12.74 30.69 -15.50
C PRO A 334 14.27 30.68 -15.37
N ALA A 335 14.83 31.85 -15.09
CA ALA A 335 16.24 32.07 -14.79
C ALA A 335 16.54 31.76 -13.30
N PRO A 336 17.81 31.61 -12.88
CA PRO A 336 18.15 30.94 -11.63
C PRO A 336 17.86 31.77 -10.37
N ILE A 337 17.61 31.06 -9.26
CA ILE A 337 17.37 31.63 -7.94
C ILE A 337 18.64 32.37 -7.45
N VAL A 338 18.54 33.69 -7.35
CA VAL A 338 19.58 34.54 -6.76
C VAL A 338 19.55 34.39 -5.24
N LYS A 339 20.74 34.31 -4.61
CA LYS A 339 20.86 34.29 -3.14
C LYS A 339 20.32 35.61 -2.55
N PRO A 340 19.59 35.60 -1.43
CA PRO A 340 19.22 36.85 -0.76
C PRO A 340 20.46 37.57 -0.24
N THR A 341 20.71 38.77 -0.76
CA THR A 341 21.67 39.71 -0.16
C THR A 341 21.06 40.25 1.13
N ALA A 342 21.84 40.33 2.21
CA ALA A 342 21.36 40.81 3.50
C ALA A 342 21.09 42.32 3.45
N GLU A 343 19.82 42.71 3.53
CA GLU A 343 19.41 44.10 3.74
C GLU A 343 19.29 44.38 5.24
N LYS A 344 19.84 45.51 5.71
CA LYS A 344 19.86 45.86 7.14
C LYS A 344 18.43 46.19 7.62
N PRO A 345 17.99 45.74 8.80
CA PRO A 345 16.61 45.97 9.23
C PRO A 345 16.35 47.44 9.52
N VAL A 346 15.31 48.01 8.89
CA VAL A 346 14.63 49.20 9.42
C VAL A 346 13.89 48.75 10.68
N ALA A 347 14.28 49.30 11.83
CA ALA A 347 13.73 48.92 13.13
C ALA A 347 12.29 49.42 13.30
N VAL A 348 11.32 48.66 12.78
CA VAL A 348 9.94 48.74 13.27
C VAL A 348 9.97 48.22 14.70
N ALA A 349 9.69 49.11 15.66
CA ALA A 349 9.68 48.76 17.08
C ALA A 349 8.72 47.57 17.32
N PRO A 350 9.08 46.61 18.18
CA PRO A 350 8.20 45.48 18.47
C PRO A 350 6.85 46.01 18.95
N PRO A 351 5.71 45.50 18.44
CA PRO A 351 4.43 45.85 19.01
C PRO A 351 4.47 45.45 20.47
N LYS A 352 4.35 46.44 21.36
CA LYS A 352 4.31 46.23 22.82
C LYS A 352 3.29 45.13 23.09
N PRO A 353 3.55 44.17 24.02
CA PRO A 353 2.60 43.12 24.32
C PRO A 353 1.28 43.78 24.71
N LYS A 354 0.28 43.68 23.83
CA LYS A 354 -1.09 44.06 24.17
C LYS A 354 -1.46 43.19 25.35
N VAL A 355 -1.97 43.82 26.40
CA VAL A 355 -2.58 43.09 27.51
C VAL A 355 -3.71 42.26 26.91
N VAL A 356 -3.46 40.95 26.80
CA VAL A 356 -4.44 39.97 26.33
C VAL A 356 -5.63 40.06 27.27
N ALA A 357 -6.77 40.51 26.75
CA ALA A 357 -8.01 40.44 27.49
C ALA A 357 -8.34 38.96 27.71
N PRO A 358 -8.66 38.51 28.95
CA PRO A 358 -8.97 37.11 29.19
C PRO A 358 -10.05 36.62 28.22
N ILE A 359 -9.75 35.57 27.44
CA ILE A 359 -10.67 35.02 26.45
C ILE A 359 -11.99 34.65 27.18
N PRO A 360 -13.15 35.15 26.73
CA PRO A 360 -14.42 34.84 27.38
C PRO A 360 -14.65 33.32 27.48
N PRO A 361 -15.00 32.79 28.68
CA PRO A 361 -15.14 31.35 28.89
C PRO A 361 -16.25 30.72 28.05
N ALA A 362 -17.25 31.51 27.63
CA ALA A 362 -18.29 31.08 26.70
C ALA A 362 -17.73 30.67 25.32
N LEU A 363 -16.78 31.44 24.77
CA LEU A 363 -16.15 31.17 23.46
C LEU A 363 -15.23 29.94 23.53
N LEU A 364 -14.55 29.74 24.66
CA LEU A 364 -13.80 28.52 24.93
C LEU A 364 -14.70 27.29 25.05
N ALA A 365 -15.88 27.44 25.69
CA ALA A 365 -16.87 26.37 25.79
C ALA A 365 -17.48 26.01 24.42
N GLU A 366 -17.72 26.99 23.55
CA GLU A 366 -18.19 26.79 22.17
C GLU A 366 -17.15 26.03 21.32
N LEU A 367 -15.88 26.46 21.33
CA LEU A 367 -14.79 25.77 20.65
C LEU A 367 -14.67 24.30 21.13
N ARG A 368 -14.82 24.07 22.44
CA ARG A 368 -14.79 22.74 23.04
C ARG A 368 -15.98 21.88 22.59
N ASP A 369 -17.19 22.42 22.56
CA ASP A 369 -18.39 21.70 22.12
C ASP A 369 -18.32 21.35 20.63
N PHE A 370 -17.89 22.30 19.78
CA PHE A 370 -17.62 22.07 18.36
C PHE A 370 -16.59 20.95 18.16
N HIS A 371 -15.49 20.97 18.91
CA HIS A 371 -14.47 19.93 18.85
C HIS A 371 -15.03 18.55 19.24
N VAL A 372 -15.68 18.44 20.41
CA VAL A 372 -16.19 17.15 20.91
C VAL A 372 -17.26 16.57 19.99
N ARG A 373 -18.18 17.39 19.45
CA ARG A 373 -19.25 16.91 18.57
C ARG A 373 -18.76 16.63 17.15
N VAL A 374 -18.01 17.55 16.54
CA VAL A 374 -17.73 17.53 15.09
C VAL A 374 -16.35 16.97 14.79
N VAL A 375 -15.29 17.59 15.32
CA VAL A 375 -13.89 17.26 15.00
C VAL A 375 -13.52 15.88 15.55
N ARG A 376 -13.78 15.62 16.84
CA ARG A 376 -13.47 14.34 17.50
C ARG A 376 -14.22 13.16 16.89
N SER A 377 -15.48 13.37 16.50
CA SER A 377 -16.28 12.36 15.78
C SER A 377 -15.69 12.06 14.39
N PHE A 378 -15.29 13.09 13.65
CA PHE A 378 -14.62 12.95 12.35
C PHE A 378 -13.24 12.28 12.45
N LEU A 379 -12.37 12.69 13.38
CA LEU A 379 -11.05 12.09 13.55
C LEU A 379 -11.15 10.61 13.99
N SER A 380 -12.06 10.27 14.92
CA SER A 380 -12.24 8.89 15.38
C SER A 380 -12.82 7.96 14.31
N THR A 381 -13.93 8.33 13.66
CA THR A 381 -14.66 7.44 12.73
C THR A 381 -14.24 7.59 11.27
N GLY A 382 -13.70 8.75 10.89
CA GLY A 382 -13.45 9.13 9.50
C GLY A 382 -14.68 9.74 8.82
N ARG A 383 -15.79 9.97 9.53
CA ARG A 383 -16.97 10.69 9.03
C ARG A 383 -17.47 11.70 10.07
N SER A 384 -17.83 12.87 9.59
CA SER A 384 -18.36 13.97 10.39
C SER A 384 -19.88 13.80 10.52
N PRO A 385 -20.47 14.15 11.68
CA PRO A 385 -21.90 14.41 11.76
C PRO A 385 -22.34 15.38 10.65
N GLN A 386 -23.45 15.05 10.00
CA GLN A 386 -24.01 15.79 8.85
C GLN A 386 -23.00 16.06 7.71
N HIS A 387 -21.97 15.23 7.56
CA HIS A 387 -20.91 15.35 6.55
C HIS A 387 -20.14 16.70 6.53
N ARG A 388 -20.20 17.49 7.62
CA ARG A 388 -19.64 18.86 7.66
C ARG A 388 -18.14 18.96 7.34
N LEU A 389 -17.34 17.97 7.77
CA LEU A 389 -15.88 17.93 7.56
C LEU A 389 -15.41 16.89 6.52
N ASP A 390 -16.34 16.16 5.89
CA ASP A 390 -16.02 15.06 4.97
C ASP A 390 -15.49 15.54 3.61
N ASP A 391 -15.92 16.73 3.18
CA ASP A 391 -15.47 17.40 1.97
C ASP A 391 -14.64 18.66 2.30
N ASN A 392 -13.66 18.98 1.46
CA ASN A 392 -12.75 20.11 1.66
C ASN A 392 -13.48 21.46 1.57
N ILE A 393 -14.50 21.62 0.70
CA ILE A 393 -15.24 22.88 0.56
C ILE A 393 -16.10 23.13 1.80
N SER A 394 -16.83 22.10 2.25
CA SER A 394 -17.64 22.18 3.48
C SER A 394 -16.78 22.43 4.72
N ALA A 395 -15.65 21.73 4.85
CA ALA A 395 -14.73 21.93 5.96
C ALA A 395 -14.19 23.37 6.02
N ARG A 396 -13.68 23.90 4.89
CA ARG A 396 -13.20 25.29 4.81
C ARG A 396 -14.25 26.31 5.23
N ARG A 397 -15.52 26.13 4.82
CA ARG A 397 -16.61 27.03 5.23
C ARG A 397 -16.84 26.99 6.75
N VAL A 398 -16.88 25.79 7.32
CA VAL A 398 -17.09 25.61 8.77
C VAL A 398 -15.94 26.20 9.58
N PHE A 399 -14.69 25.98 9.16
CA PHE A 399 -13.53 26.58 9.83
C PHE A 399 -13.36 28.08 9.55
N ALA A 400 -13.85 28.60 8.43
CA ALA A 400 -13.88 30.05 8.17
C ALA A 400 -14.91 30.76 9.07
N GLN A 401 -16.10 30.17 9.24
CA GLN A 401 -17.11 30.66 10.18
C GLN A 401 -16.60 30.59 11.63
N LEU A 402 -16.00 29.47 12.04
CA LEU A 402 -15.41 29.35 13.37
C LEU A 402 -14.30 30.39 13.65
N ARG A 403 -13.61 30.88 12.60
CA ARG A 403 -12.65 31.99 12.72
C ARG A 403 -13.29 33.39 12.72
N SER A 404 -14.48 33.58 12.14
CA SER A 404 -15.19 34.87 12.27
C SER A 404 -15.78 35.05 13.67
N ASP A 405 -16.18 33.95 14.28
CA ASP A 405 -16.96 33.95 15.53
C ASP A 405 -16.04 33.92 16.77
N LEU A 406 -14.77 33.51 16.62
CA LEU A 406 -13.77 33.40 17.69
C LEU A 406 -12.62 34.42 17.60
N PRO A 407 -11.99 34.81 18.73
CA PRO A 407 -10.90 35.78 18.76
C PRO A 407 -9.63 35.30 18.05
N ALA A 408 -8.83 36.27 17.56
CA ALA A 408 -7.59 36.01 16.81
C ALA A 408 -6.58 35.09 17.54
N GLU A 409 -6.56 35.11 18.88
CA GLU A 409 -5.69 34.26 19.71
C GLU A 409 -5.97 32.75 19.55
N LEU A 410 -7.18 32.37 19.14
CA LEU A 410 -7.55 30.98 18.87
C LEU A 410 -7.32 30.58 17.41
N HIS A 411 -7.05 31.52 16.50
CA HIS A 411 -6.96 31.23 15.06
C HIS A 411 -5.83 30.24 14.72
N ASP A 412 -4.68 30.32 15.40
CA ASP A 412 -3.57 29.36 15.27
C ASP A 412 -3.95 27.95 15.75
N SER A 413 -4.83 27.84 16.75
CA SER A 413 -5.32 26.56 17.25
C SER A 413 -6.38 25.96 16.32
N ILE A 414 -7.26 26.82 15.76
CA ILE A 414 -8.24 26.43 14.74
C ILE A 414 -7.53 25.97 13.46
N GLN A 415 -6.44 26.62 13.06
CA GLN A 415 -5.62 26.21 11.91
C GLN A 415 -5.07 24.80 12.10
N GLN A 416 -4.44 24.51 13.25
CA GLN A 416 -3.90 23.18 13.55
C GLN A 416 -4.99 22.09 13.57
N LEU A 417 -6.22 22.41 13.98
CA LEU A 417 -7.36 21.49 13.91
C LEU A 417 -7.86 21.27 12.47
N GLU A 418 -7.86 22.33 11.64
CA GLU A 418 -8.18 22.21 10.22
C GLU A 418 -7.16 21.34 9.47
N ASP A 419 -5.87 21.50 9.79
CA ASP A 419 -4.76 20.72 9.23
C ASP A 419 -4.87 19.23 9.60
N LEU A 420 -5.09 18.90 10.89
CA LEU A 420 -5.34 17.53 11.36
C LEU A 420 -6.58 16.90 10.68
N CYS A 421 -7.62 17.70 10.42
CA CYS A 421 -8.79 17.26 9.66
C CYS A 421 -8.49 17.04 8.17
N GLU A 422 -7.60 17.82 7.56
CA GLU A 422 -7.16 17.61 6.19
C GLU A 422 -6.32 16.33 6.04
N GLU A 423 -5.38 16.08 6.96
CA GLU A 423 -4.63 14.81 7.01
C GLU A 423 -5.59 13.60 7.13
N ARG A 424 -6.63 13.70 7.97
CA ARG A 424 -7.67 12.67 8.09
C ARG A 424 -8.48 12.50 6.80
N ARG A 425 -8.80 13.57 6.06
CA ARG A 425 -9.45 13.50 4.73
C ARG A 425 -8.56 12.80 3.70
N GLN A 426 -7.25 13.04 3.73
CA GLN A 426 -6.28 12.35 2.85
C GLN A 426 -6.26 10.85 3.15
N PHE A 427 -6.19 10.43 4.41
CA PHE A 427 -6.29 9.02 4.80
C PHE A 427 -7.62 8.37 4.41
N ASN A 428 -8.74 9.07 4.56
CA ASN A 428 -10.05 8.60 4.08
C ASN A 428 -10.06 8.37 2.56
N THR A 429 -9.41 9.25 1.80
CA THR A 429 -9.26 9.13 0.34
C THR A 429 -8.38 7.92 -0.02
N GLN A 430 -7.25 7.75 0.66
CA GLN A 430 -6.36 6.60 0.50
C GLN A 430 -7.08 5.28 0.78
N LEU A 431 -7.80 5.18 1.91
CA LEU A 431 -8.61 4.01 2.26
C LEU A 431 -9.69 3.72 1.22
N ARG A 432 -10.36 4.75 0.69
CA ARG A 432 -11.38 4.60 -0.36
C ARG A 432 -10.77 4.01 -1.64
N LEU A 433 -9.64 4.55 -2.12
CA LEU A 433 -8.95 4.06 -3.30
C LEU A 433 -8.45 2.61 -3.11
N HIS A 434 -7.84 2.31 -1.96
CA HIS A 434 -7.41 0.94 -1.63
C HIS A 434 -8.58 -0.05 -1.56
N ARG A 435 -9.75 0.39 -1.07
CA ARG A 435 -10.98 -0.41 -1.03
C ARG A 435 -11.55 -0.71 -2.42
N TRP A 436 -11.46 0.23 -3.38
CA TRP A 436 -11.80 -0.05 -4.78
C TRP A 436 -10.92 -1.17 -5.36
N LEU A 437 -9.60 -1.14 -5.10
CA LEU A 437 -8.70 -2.21 -5.53
C LEU A 437 -9.11 -3.58 -4.95
N HIS A 438 -9.47 -3.63 -3.67
CA HIS A 438 -9.91 -4.87 -3.01
C HIS A 438 -11.24 -5.40 -3.58
N TRP A 439 -12.21 -4.52 -3.82
CA TRP A 439 -13.47 -4.89 -4.48
C TRP A 439 -13.26 -5.45 -5.87
N TRP A 440 -12.33 -4.89 -6.65
CA TRP A 440 -11.97 -5.44 -7.96
C TRP A 440 -11.41 -6.88 -7.86
N LEU A 441 -10.51 -7.17 -6.90
CA LEU A 441 -10.04 -8.55 -6.70
C LEU A 441 -11.19 -9.49 -6.32
N ILE A 442 -12.09 -9.06 -5.42
CA ILE A 442 -13.26 -9.85 -4.98
C ILE A 442 -14.20 -10.14 -6.16
N LEU A 443 -14.36 -9.21 -7.10
CA LEU A 443 -15.21 -9.40 -8.28
C LEU A 443 -14.55 -10.28 -9.36
N HIS A 444 -13.23 -10.21 -9.52
CA HIS A 444 -12.48 -10.88 -10.59
C HIS A 444 -12.07 -12.33 -10.26
N ILE A 445 -11.77 -12.63 -9.00
CA ILE A 445 -11.25 -13.95 -8.58
C ILE A 445 -12.29 -15.08 -8.67
N PRO A 446 -13.54 -14.95 -8.16
CA PRO A 446 -14.52 -16.04 -8.23
C PRO A 446 -14.87 -16.46 -9.66
N PRO A 447 -15.10 -15.55 -10.63
CA PRO A 447 -15.26 -15.92 -12.04
C PRO A 447 -14.02 -16.61 -12.62
N SER A 448 -12.82 -16.22 -12.20
CA SER A 448 -11.56 -16.87 -12.65
C SER A 448 -11.43 -18.31 -12.14
N ILE A 449 -11.87 -18.58 -10.90
CA ILE A 449 -11.90 -19.94 -10.33
C ILE A 449 -12.98 -20.77 -11.03
N ALA A 450 -14.18 -20.22 -11.22
CA ALA A 450 -15.26 -20.89 -11.93
C ALA A 450 -14.86 -21.25 -13.37
N LEU A 451 -14.26 -20.31 -14.11
CA LEU A 451 -13.72 -20.54 -15.45
C LEU A 451 -12.71 -21.69 -15.47
N LEU A 452 -11.77 -21.74 -14.51
CA LEU A 452 -10.77 -22.81 -14.45
C LEU A 452 -11.39 -24.19 -14.19
N VAL A 453 -12.37 -24.27 -13.29
CA VAL A 453 -13.09 -25.53 -12.98
C VAL A 453 -13.93 -25.99 -14.18
N LEU A 454 -14.68 -25.08 -14.79
CA LEU A 454 -15.49 -25.36 -15.98
C LEU A 454 -14.63 -25.76 -17.18
N PHE A 455 -13.45 -25.14 -17.34
CA PHE A 455 -12.49 -25.50 -18.37
C PHE A 455 -11.98 -26.93 -18.21
N VAL A 456 -11.60 -27.34 -16.99
CA VAL A 456 -11.19 -28.73 -16.72
C VAL A 456 -12.34 -29.71 -17.00
N ALA A 457 -13.56 -29.37 -16.58
CA ALA A 457 -14.74 -30.19 -16.86
C ALA A 457 -15.00 -30.34 -18.37
N HIS A 458 -14.88 -29.26 -19.14
CA HIS A 458 -15.04 -29.28 -20.59
C HIS A 458 -13.97 -30.09 -21.29
N VAL A 459 -12.69 -29.97 -20.90
CA VAL A 459 -11.62 -30.84 -21.43
C VAL A 459 -11.93 -32.32 -21.17
N ILE A 460 -12.35 -32.68 -19.96
CA ILE A 460 -12.70 -34.07 -19.62
C ILE A 460 -13.90 -34.58 -20.46
N VAL A 461 -14.95 -33.77 -20.59
CA VAL A 461 -16.14 -34.11 -21.39
C VAL A 461 -15.78 -34.27 -22.87
N SER A 462 -15.01 -33.34 -23.45
CA SER A 462 -14.58 -33.41 -24.85
C SER A 462 -13.71 -34.63 -25.12
N LEU A 463 -12.76 -34.96 -24.24
CA LEU A 463 -11.93 -36.17 -24.36
C LEU A 463 -12.73 -37.46 -24.21
N ARG A 464 -13.86 -37.46 -23.49
CA ARG A 464 -14.76 -38.62 -23.40
C ARG A 464 -15.62 -38.79 -24.65
N VAL A 465 -16.04 -37.70 -25.28
CA VAL A 465 -16.95 -37.71 -26.44
C VAL A 465 -16.20 -37.97 -27.76
N VAL A 466 -14.90 -37.66 -27.84
CA VAL A 466 -14.04 -38.04 -28.96
C VAL A 466 -13.40 -39.40 -28.67
N PRO A 467 -13.88 -40.52 -29.26
CA PRO A 467 -13.16 -41.78 -29.17
C PRO A 467 -11.85 -41.66 -29.96
N PHE A 468 -10.72 -41.62 -29.25
CA PHE A 468 -9.39 -41.84 -29.84
C PHE A 468 -9.25 -43.33 -30.20
N GLY A 469 -9.99 -43.77 -31.22
CA GLY A 469 -10.25 -45.18 -31.50
C GLY A 469 -10.36 -45.49 -32.99
N ARG A 470 -9.20 -45.49 -33.67
CA ARG A 470 -8.93 -45.95 -35.04
C ARG A 470 -9.59 -45.20 -36.20
#